data_AF-A0A821JWW3-F1
#
_entry.id   AF-A0A821JWW3-F1
#
_cell.length_a   1.000
_cell.length_b   1.000
_cell.length_c   1.000
_cell.angle_alpha   90.00
_cell.angle_beta   90.00
_cell.angle_gamma   90.00
#
_symmetry.space_group_name_H-M   'P 1'
#
loop_
_entity.id
_entity.type
_entity.pdbx_description
1 polymer ?
#
loop_
_entity_poly.entity_id
_entity_poly.type
_entity_poly.pdbx_seq_one_letter_code
_entity_poly.pdbx_strand_id
1 'polypeptide(L)'
;FYDRNAFSVSQEFNFKIHSNTNETIHELLPIDNDKFIIRGNMTKENINNVWISEGCSKDLEIQWNLTLTRIYGWYAQDVFEVPDRWLDGMIMWNTYSHAAEVEGQIKIGDDLFIIEKENTSRAYGDSNWSESMPSPPPDDQHSTKYVWGWYYVSIPADDKSEELSIIAGTGLSYADEVLGTMDGRFCDIRLDEKTHVELRMVKVLDLTFDSCNDGKLVRFDVERSNWFNITDSFGYATIPLRQLVTLESDSYLITMDFNSVETNYNRLLFPFTSYVFSDFEGLGVSTNLLIIDKKTDTIVRNVTVNSGGLEYGYRF
;
A
#
# COMPACT_ATOMS: atom_id res chain seq x y z
N PHE A 1 -9.50 -7.06 23.89
CA PHE A 1 -9.19 -5.61 23.94
C PHE A 1 -7.90 -5.45 24.72
N TYR A 2 -6.80 -5.20 24.02
CA TYR A 2 -5.51 -4.94 24.67
C TYR A 2 -5.52 -3.55 25.32
N ASP A 3 -4.80 -3.42 26.43
CA ASP A 3 -4.67 -2.17 27.19
C ASP A 3 -3.97 -1.11 26.34
N ARG A 4 -4.52 0.12 26.30
CA ARG A 4 -4.03 1.25 25.47
C ARG A 4 -2.64 1.76 25.86
N ASN A 5 -2.01 1.16 26.86
CA ASN A 5 -0.75 1.62 27.46
C ASN A 5 0.48 0.78 27.04
N ALA A 6 0.39 -0.11 26.05
CA ALA A 6 1.45 -1.08 25.75
C ALA A 6 2.32 -0.79 24.50
N PHE A 7 2.25 0.39 23.87
CA PHE A 7 3.10 0.72 22.71
C PHE A 7 4.12 1.79 23.05
N SER A 8 5.24 1.36 23.62
CA SER A 8 6.49 2.11 23.51
C SER A 8 7.07 1.83 22.14
N VAL A 9 7.30 2.87 21.33
CA VAL A 9 8.17 2.74 20.15
C VAL A 9 9.53 2.27 20.64
N SER A 10 9.85 0.99 20.47
CA SER A 10 11.19 0.50 20.75
C SER A 10 12.13 1.12 19.70
N GLN A 11 13.38 1.39 20.05
CA GLN A 11 14.39 1.85 19.09
C GLN A 11 14.66 0.82 17.97
N GLU A 12 13.99 -0.33 17.98
CA GLU A 12 14.09 -1.40 16.98
C GLU A 12 13.40 -1.04 15.66
N PHE A 13 12.61 0.04 15.61
CA PHE A 13 12.00 0.55 14.38
C PHE A 13 12.88 1.47 13.54
N ASN A 14 14.15 1.68 13.93
CA ASN A 14 15.09 2.43 13.10
C ASN A 14 15.55 1.56 11.93
N PHE A 15 14.80 1.61 10.83
CA PHE A 15 15.14 0.91 9.59
C PHE A 15 16.14 1.73 8.76
N LYS A 16 17.27 1.10 8.40
CA LYS A 16 18.34 1.72 7.63
C LYS A 16 18.74 0.86 6.45
N ILE A 17 18.84 1.47 5.28
CA ILE A 17 19.49 0.88 4.12
C ILE A 17 20.85 1.54 3.97
N HIS A 18 21.89 0.71 3.91
CA HIS A 18 23.25 1.17 3.68
C HIS A 18 23.70 0.86 2.26
N SER A 19 24.52 1.73 1.69
CA SER A 19 25.31 1.42 0.50
C SER A 19 26.41 0.40 0.84
N ASN A 20 27.04 -0.16 -0.19
CA ASN A 20 28.28 -0.94 -0.05
C ASN A 20 29.44 -0.16 0.60
N THR A 21 29.30 1.17 0.75
CA THR A 21 30.27 2.06 1.38
C THR A 21 29.89 2.46 2.82
N ASN A 22 28.91 1.77 3.43
CA ASN A 22 28.35 2.07 4.77
C ASN A 22 27.63 3.43 4.90
N GLU A 23 27.36 4.11 3.79
CA GLU A 23 26.53 5.32 3.81
C GLU A 23 25.06 4.94 3.97
N THR A 24 24.31 5.58 4.87
CA THR A 24 22.86 5.39 4.97
C THR A 24 22.17 6.06 3.78
N ILE A 25 21.66 5.26 2.84
CA ILE A 25 20.93 5.70 1.65
C ILE A 25 19.50 6.07 2.01
N HIS A 26 18.92 5.35 2.98
CA HIS A 26 17.56 5.54 3.44
C HIS A 26 17.45 5.26 4.94
N GLU A 27 16.72 6.09 5.67
CA GLU A 27 16.44 5.91 7.10
C GLU A 27 14.96 6.21 7.37
N LEU A 28 14.29 5.27 8.03
CA LEU A 28 13.02 5.50 8.73
C LEU A 28 13.34 5.61 10.22
N LEU A 29 13.34 6.84 10.74
CA LEU A 29 13.69 7.13 12.12
C LEU A 29 12.43 7.49 12.91
N PRO A 30 11.95 6.64 13.83
CA PRO A 30 10.92 7.05 14.78
C PRO A 30 11.47 8.15 15.70
N ILE A 31 10.71 9.24 15.86
CA ILE A 31 11.00 10.31 16.83
C ILE A 31 10.17 10.11 18.10
N ASP A 32 8.88 9.83 17.94
CA ASP A 32 7.93 9.56 19.01
C ASP A 32 6.81 8.62 18.52
N ASN A 33 5.78 8.40 19.34
CA ASN A 33 4.67 7.49 19.03
C ASN A 33 3.87 7.88 17.79
N ASP A 34 3.93 9.14 17.36
CA ASP A 34 3.15 9.73 16.28
C ASP A 34 4.03 10.26 15.14
N LYS A 35 5.34 10.40 15.34
CA LYS A 35 6.22 11.16 14.45
C LYS A 35 7.43 10.34 14.06
N PHE A 36 7.73 10.32 12.77
CA PHE A 36 8.92 9.69 12.21
C PHE A 36 9.51 10.56 11.11
N ILE A 37 10.79 10.32 10.84
CA ILE A 37 11.51 10.97 9.75
C ILE A 37 11.83 9.93 8.71
N ILE A 38 11.46 10.22 7.47
CA ILE A 38 11.96 9.54 6.28
C ILE A 38 13.08 10.38 5.70
N ARG A 39 14.28 9.84 5.71
CA ARG A 39 15.44 10.46 5.06
C ARG A 39 15.93 9.56 3.95
N GLY A 40 16.47 10.18 2.92
CA GLY A 40 17.29 9.46 1.98
C GLY A 40 18.07 10.37 1.05
N ASN A 41 19.01 9.74 0.38
CA ASN A 41 19.95 10.37 -0.51
C ASN A 41 20.17 9.46 -1.71
N MET A 42 19.88 9.95 -2.90
CA MET A 42 20.19 9.34 -4.18
C MET A 42 21.27 10.18 -4.84
N THR A 43 22.41 9.56 -5.11
CA THR A 43 23.56 10.16 -5.80
C THR A 43 24.03 9.25 -6.92
N LYS A 44 24.94 9.74 -7.75
CA LYS A 44 25.60 8.94 -8.79
C LYS A 44 26.31 7.70 -8.23
N GLU A 45 26.83 7.76 -7.01
CA GLU A 45 27.59 6.68 -6.38
C GLU A 45 26.68 5.56 -5.86
N ASN A 46 25.46 5.89 -5.43
CA ASN A 46 24.49 4.93 -4.89
C ASN A 46 23.33 4.62 -5.85
N ILE A 47 23.34 5.21 -7.05
CA ILE A 47 22.32 5.03 -8.10
C ILE A 47 22.02 3.58 -8.46
N ASN A 48 23.01 2.69 -8.33
CA ASN A 48 22.82 1.27 -8.64
C ASN A 48 21.92 0.56 -7.62
N ASN A 49 21.60 1.20 -6.50
CA ASN A 49 20.72 0.70 -5.44
C ASN A 49 19.32 1.31 -5.51
N VAL A 50 19.02 2.10 -6.53
CA VAL A 50 17.74 2.81 -6.70
C VAL A 50 17.26 2.65 -8.14
N TRP A 51 15.95 2.64 -8.31
CA TRP A 51 15.33 2.53 -9.62
C TRP A 51 15.04 3.93 -10.18
N ILE A 52 15.36 4.14 -11.47
CA ILE A 52 15.17 5.44 -12.14
C ILE A 52 14.21 5.24 -13.30
N SER A 53 13.09 5.95 -13.24
CA SER A 53 12.09 6.00 -14.32
C SER A 53 12.72 6.49 -15.64
N GLU A 54 12.19 5.99 -16.76
CA GLU A 54 12.65 6.39 -18.09
C GLU A 54 12.51 7.91 -18.30
N GLY A 55 13.56 8.55 -18.83
CA GLY A 55 13.62 10.01 -19.01
C GLY A 55 14.18 10.79 -17.82
N CYS A 56 14.36 10.16 -16.65
CA CYS A 56 15.05 10.78 -15.52
C CYS A 56 16.58 10.65 -15.66
N SER A 57 17.30 11.74 -15.39
CA SER A 57 18.76 11.74 -15.47
C SER A 57 19.36 10.84 -14.37
N LYS A 58 20.28 9.97 -14.77
CA LYS A 58 21.08 9.12 -13.85
C LYS A 58 22.12 9.91 -13.04
N ASP A 59 22.40 11.14 -13.43
CA ASP A 59 23.29 12.00 -12.64
C ASP A 59 22.50 12.95 -11.73
N LEU A 60 21.18 12.77 -11.63
CA LEU A 60 20.33 13.62 -10.81
C LEU A 60 20.45 13.24 -9.33
N GLU A 61 21.04 14.13 -8.55
CA GLU A 61 21.06 13.99 -7.09
C GLU A 61 19.68 14.31 -6.51
N ILE A 62 19.13 13.40 -5.70
CA ILE A 62 17.88 13.62 -4.99
C ILE A 62 18.08 13.36 -3.51
N GLN A 63 17.73 14.33 -2.67
CA GLN A 63 17.77 14.17 -1.21
C GLN A 63 16.40 14.47 -0.65
N TRP A 64 15.96 13.68 0.33
CA TRP A 64 14.73 13.97 1.06
C TRP A 64 14.98 13.85 2.55
N ASN A 65 14.32 14.74 3.29
CA ASN A 65 14.27 14.71 4.74
C ASN A 65 12.88 15.20 5.12
N LEU A 66 11.97 14.24 5.22
CA LEU A 66 10.56 14.46 5.46
C LEU A 66 10.22 13.96 6.83
N THR A 67 9.52 14.79 7.58
CA THR A 67 8.95 14.43 8.85
C THR A 67 7.47 14.20 8.68
N LEU A 68 7.03 13.01 9.05
CA LEU A 68 5.65 12.59 8.97
C LEU A 68 5.10 12.62 10.39
N THR A 69 4.09 13.45 10.60
CA THR A 69 3.33 13.52 11.85
C THR A 69 2.01 12.83 11.62
N ARG A 70 1.81 11.69 12.27
CA ARG A 70 0.54 10.97 12.25
C ARG A 70 -0.57 11.87 12.75
N ILE A 71 -1.65 11.95 11.99
CA ILE A 71 -2.87 12.62 12.44
C ILE A 71 -3.75 11.59 13.16
N TYR A 72 -3.89 10.38 12.59
CA TYR A 72 -4.64 9.25 13.14
C TYR A 72 -4.10 7.89 12.61
N GLY A 73 -4.37 6.77 13.30
CA GLY A 73 -4.01 5.40 12.85
C GLY A 73 -2.92 4.72 13.70
N TRP A 74 -2.60 3.44 13.43
CA TRP A 74 -1.51 2.69 14.09
C TRP A 74 -0.25 2.71 13.20
N TYR A 75 0.94 2.75 13.80
CA TYR A 75 2.13 2.30 13.09
C TYR A 75 2.06 0.79 13.10
N ALA A 76 1.69 0.24 11.95
CA ALA A 76 1.68 -1.18 11.68
C ALA A 76 0.82 -2.05 12.61
N GLN A 77 0.65 -3.28 12.15
CA GLN A 77 -0.26 -4.23 12.76
C GLN A 77 0.55 -4.98 13.82
N ASP A 78 0.26 -4.75 15.10
CA ASP A 78 0.88 -5.38 16.29
C ASP A 78 1.17 -6.90 16.16
N VAL A 79 0.35 -7.63 15.40
CA VAL A 79 0.51 -9.08 15.16
C VAL A 79 1.40 -9.46 13.96
N PHE A 80 1.80 -8.51 13.13
CA PHE A 80 2.71 -8.69 11.98
C PHE A 80 3.98 -7.83 12.11
N GLU A 81 4.26 -7.21 13.26
CA GLU A 81 5.54 -6.51 13.50
C GLU A 81 6.57 -7.36 14.24
N VAL A 82 6.13 -8.48 14.79
CA VAL A 82 7.06 -9.52 15.20
C VAL A 82 7.19 -10.43 13.98
N PRO A 83 8.25 -10.34 13.16
CA PRO A 83 8.65 -11.43 12.30
C PRO A 83 9.08 -12.56 13.26
N ASP A 84 8.08 -13.24 13.82
CA ASP A 84 8.31 -14.52 14.43
C ASP A 84 8.79 -15.40 13.28
N ARG A 85 9.78 -16.26 13.51
CA ARG A 85 10.29 -17.19 12.47
C ARG A 85 9.20 -18.05 11.84
N TRP A 86 8.01 -18.09 12.44
CA TRP A 86 6.83 -18.76 11.93
C TRP A 86 6.15 -18.04 10.75
N LEU A 87 6.46 -16.76 10.54
CA LEU A 87 5.92 -15.94 9.44
C LEU A 87 6.97 -15.69 8.33
N ASP A 88 8.18 -16.26 8.45
CA ASP A 88 9.21 -16.19 7.39
C ASP A 88 8.63 -16.72 6.07
N GLY A 89 8.72 -15.91 5.01
CA GLY A 89 8.18 -16.23 3.68
C GLY A 89 6.72 -15.81 3.43
N MET A 90 6.00 -15.37 4.47
CA MET A 90 4.68 -14.77 4.30
C MET A 90 4.81 -13.31 3.87
N ILE A 91 3.94 -12.85 2.97
CA ILE A 91 3.88 -11.42 2.65
C ILE A 91 3.38 -10.67 3.87
N MET A 92 4.24 -9.81 4.42
CA MET A 92 3.93 -8.96 5.56
C MET A 92 3.61 -7.56 5.05
N TRP A 93 2.47 -7.02 5.50
CA TRP A 93 1.93 -5.74 5.07
C TRP A 93 1.87 -4.79 6.25
N ASN A 94 2.65 -3.73 6.16
CA ASN A 94 2.57 -2.65 7.12
C ASN A 94 2.31 -1.33 6.41
N THR A 95 1.11 -0.80 6.64
CA THR A 95 0.77 0.56 6.27
C THR A 95 1.38 1.49 7.32
N TYR A 96 2.39 2.27 6.94
CA TYR A 96 2.95 3.31 7.79
C TYR A 96 2.54 4.64 7.19
N SER A 97 1.61 5.34 7.83
CA SER A 97 1.08 6.66 7.45
C SER A 97 -0.17 6.72 6.54
N HIS A 98 -1.25 6.01 6.88
CA HIS A 98 -2.57 6.47 6.44
C HIS A 98 -2.87 7.83 7.08
N ALA A 99 -2.68 8.92 6.34
CA ALA A 99 -2.87 10.31 6.76
C ALA A 99 -1.87 10.81 7.82
N ALA A 100 -0.61 11.00 7.42
CA ALA A 100 0.35 11.83 8.16
C ALA A 100 0.46 13.23 7.54
N GLU A 101 0.42 14.28 8.39
CA GLU A 101 0.89 15.61 8.04
C GLU A 101 2.38 15.53 7.69
N VAL A 102 2.77 16.07 6.53
CA VAL A 102 4.15 16.04 6.05
C VAL A 102 4.76 17.43 6.16
N GLU A 103 5.98 17.49 6.67
CA GLU A 103 6.81 18.69 6.61
C GLU A 103 8.24 18.30 6.28
N GLY A 104 9.00 19.17 5.61
CA GLY A 104 10.41 18.94 5.36
C GLY A 104 10.86 19.44 4.01
N GLN A 105 11.84 18.76 3.44
CA GLN A 105 12.43 19.19 2.18
C GLN A 105 12.78 18.03 1.27
N ILE A 106 12.62 18.27 -0.02
CA ILE A 106 13.14 17.43 -1.11
C ILE A 106 14.05 18.32 -1.95
N LYS A 107 15.29 17.90 -2.18
CA LYS A 107 16.22 18.55 -3.09
C LYS A 107 16.37 17.67 -4.32
N ILE A 108 16.27 18.26 -5.52
CA ILE A 108 16.42 17.58 -6.81
C ILE A 108 17.41 18.40 -7.63
N GLY A 109 18.63 17.90 -7.83
CA GLY A 109 19.72 18.69 -8.43
C GLY A 109 19.99 19.95 -7.62
N ASP A 110 19.86 21.13 -8.25
CA ASP A 110 20.02 22.43 -7.59
C ASP A 110 18.71 22.97 -6.99
N ASP A 111 17.57 22.36 -7.31
CA ASP A 111 16.25 22.81 -6.88
C ASP A 111 15.92 22.28 -5.48
N LEU A 112 15.41 23.16 -4.62
CA LEU A 112 14.96 22.84 -3.28
C LEU A 112 13.45 23.05 -3.17
N PHE A 113 12.74 21.97 -2.86
CA PHE A 113 11.31 21.96 -2.58
C PHE A 113 11.12 21.90 -1.07
N ILE A 114 10.48 22.94 -0.53
CA ILE A 114 10.08 22.97 0.87
C ILE A 114 8.62 22.53 0.95
N ILE A 115 8.38 21.50 1.74
CA ILE A 115 7.04 21.03 2.08
C ILE A 115 6.73 21.63 3.45
N GLU A 116 5.91 22.67 3.45
CA GLU A 116 5.39 23.22 4.69
C GLU A 116 4.32 22.30 5.26
N LYS A 117 4.26 22.27 6.59
CA LYS A 117 3.24 21.50 7.29
C LYS A 117 1.86 22.10 7.02
N GLU A 118 1.12 21.50 6.10
CA GLU A 118 -0.23 21.92 5.78
C GLU A 118 -1.28 20.91 6.24
N ASN A 119 -2.47 21.41 6.58
CA ASN A 119 -3.62 20.57 6.91
C ASN A 119 -4.12 19.74 5.71
N THR A 120 -3.52 19.83 4.54
CA THR A 120 -3.94 19.14 3.31
C THR A 120 -2.87 18.19 2.76
N SER A 121 -1.60 18.41 3.11
CA SER A 121 -0.49 17.55 2.70
C SER A 121 -0.52 16.24 3.49
N ARG A 122 -0.64 15.12 2.77
CA ARG A 122 -0.72 13.77 3.34
C ARG A 122 0.34 12.87 2.71
N ALA A 123 1.12 12.17 3.52
CA ALA A 123 1.94 11.06 3.06
C ALA A 123 1.14 9.76 3.09
N TYR A 124 1.53 8.85 2.21
CA TYR A 124 1.18 7.45 2.21
C TYR A 124 2.49 6.66 2.15
N GLY A 125 2.57 5.59 2.93
CA GLY A 125 3.68 4.66 2.92
C GLY A 125 3.18 3.26 3.20
N ASP A 126 3.50 2.35 2.31
CA ASP A 126 3.34 0.93 2.50
C ASP A 126 4.69 0.24 2.44
N SER A 127 4.69 -1.00 2.91
CA SER A 127 5.89 -1.80 2.94
C SER A 127 5.50 -3.25 2.80
N ASN A 128 5.98 -3.85 1.71
CA ASN A 128 5.70 -5.21 1.32
C ASN A 128 7.01 -6.01 1.44
N TRP A 129 7.05 -6.97 2.37
CA TRP A 129 8.25 -7.78 2.61
C TRP A 129 7.91 -9.27 2.49
N SER A 130 8.71 -9.99 1.70
CA SER A 130 8.78 -11.45 1.74
C SER A 130 10.14 -11.89 1.20
N GLU A 131 10.70 -12.96 1.77
CA GLU A 131 11.90 -13.61 1.24
C GLU A 131 11.66 -14.26 -0.13
N SER A 132 10.41 -14.59 -0.45
CA SER A 132 10.02 -15.20 -1.72
C SER A 132 8.62 -14.77 -2.15
N MET A 133 8.50 -14.29 -3.39
CA MET A 133 7.19 -13.96 -3.95
C MET A 133 6.49 -15.24 -4.41
N PRO A 134 5.26 -15.54 -3.91
CA PRO A 134 4.56 -16.73 -4.35
C PRO A 134 4.32 -16.67 -5.86
N SER A 135 4.48 -17.81 -6.52
CA SER A 135 4.05 -17.94 -7.91
C SER A 135 2.57 -18.31 -7.91
N PRO A 136 1.74 -17.67 -8.75
CA PRO A 136 0.42 -18.21 -9.03
C PRO A 136 0.56 -19.63 -9.62
N PRO A 137 -0.41 -20.52 -9.42
CA PRO A 137 -0.43 -21.82 -10.09
C PRO A 137 -0.32 -21.63 -11.62
N PRO A 138 0.40 -22.51 -12.35
CA PRO A 138 0.64 -22.36 -13.79
C PRO A 138 -0.61 -22.22 -14.67
N ASP A 139 -1.74 -22.78 -14.20
CA ASP A 139 -3.02 -22.81 -14.91
C ASP A 139 -4.03 -21.74 -14.42
N ASP A 140 -3.60 -20.83 -13.55
CA ASP A 140 -4.50 -19.84 -12.96
C ASP A 140 -4.80 -18.68 -13.93
N GLN A 141 -6.04 -18.62 -14.38
CA GLN A 141 -6.55 -17.63 -15.33
C GLN A 141 -7.27 -16.46 -14.64
N HIS A 142 -7.27 -16.41 -13.30
CA HIS A 142 -8.12 -15.49 -12.53
C HIS A 142 -7.35 -14.36 -11.84
N SER A 143 -8.08 -13.58 -11.04
CA SER A 143 -7.60 -12.52 -10.14
C SER A 143 -6.36 -12.91 -9.32
N THR A 144 -6.18 -14.20 -9.05
CA THR A 144 -5.08 -14.82 -8.32
C THR A 144 -3.78 -14.92 -9.12
N LYS A 145 -3.72 -14.48 -10.39
CA LYS A 145 -2.46 -14.33 -11.14
C LYS A 145 -1.49 -13.31 -10.52
N TYR A 146 -2.01 -12.33 -9.77
CA TYR A 146 -1.19 -11.31 -9.13
C TYR A 146 -0.87 -11.71 -7.71
N VAL A 147 0.40 -11.53 -7.36
CA VAL A 147 0.91 -11.73 -6.01
C VAL A 147 0.24 -10.73 -5.05
N TRP A 148 -0.05 -9.53 -5.54
CA TRP A 148 -0.93 -8.59 -4.85
C TRP A 148 -1.63 -7.64 -5.83
N GLY A 149 -2.70 -7.01 -5.33
CA GLY A 149 -3.34 -5.87 -5.97
C GLY A 149 -3.84 -4.89 -4.91
N TRP A 150 -3.28 -3.69 -4.86
CA TRP A 150 -3.62 -2.65 -3.88
C TRP A 150 -4.27 -1.45 -4.52
N TYR A 151 -5.16 -0.85 -3.75
CA TYR A 151 -6.07 0.19 -4.18
C TYR A 151 -6.10 1.22 -3.10
N TYR A 152 -5.84 2.47 -3.44
CA TYR A 152 -6.02 3.54 -2.47
C TYR A 152 -6.74 4.74 -3.06
N VAL A 153 -7.50 5.39 -2.20
CA VAL A 153 -8.15 6.67 -2.45
C VAL A 153 -7.95 7.52 -1.21
N SER A 154 -7.47 8.74 -1.42
CA SER A 154 -7.39 9.75 -0.36
C SER A 154 -8.07 11.03 -0.84
N ILE A 155 -8.97 11.56 0.00
CA ILE A 155 -9.65 12.85 -0.18
C ILE A 155 -9.28 13.71 1.03
N PRO A 156 -8.27 14.58 0.90
CA PRO A 156 -7.95 15.53 1.97
C PRO A 156 -9.06 16.58 2.09
N ALA A 157 -9.27 17.08 3.30
CA ALA A 157 -10.23 18.15 3.58
C ALA A 157 -9.69 19.05 4.69
N ASP A 158 -10.02 20.34 4.64
CA ASP A 158 -9.68 21.29 5.71
C ASP A 158 -10.40 20.95 7.02
N ASP A 159 -11.64 20.46 6.91
CA ASP A 159 -12.42 19.89 8.00
C ASP A 159 -12.12 18.39 8.12
N LYS A 160 -11.51 17.99 9.25
CA LYS A 160 -11.14 16.59 9.52
C LYS A 160 -12.34 15.65 9.61
N SER A 161 -13.55 16.18 9.81
CA SER A 161 -14.77 15.37 9.75
C SER A 161 -15.19 15.00 8.31
N GLU A 162 -14.59 15.64 7.31
CA GLU A 162 -14.86 15.39 5.89
C GLU A 162 -13.73 14.61 5.19
N GLU A 163 -12.61 14.37 5.89
CA GLU A 163 -11.48 13.61 5.35
C GLU A 163 -11.83 12.15 5.10
N LEU A 164 -11.29 11.59 4.01
CA LEU A 164 -11.43 10.18 3.69
C LEU A 164 -10.09 9.60 3.26
N SER A 165 -9.75 8.43 3.81
CA SER A 165 -8.67 7.58 3.28
C SER A 165 -9.14 6.14 3.22
N ILE A 166 -8.88 5.49 2.09
CA ILE A 166 -9.16 4.07 1.89
C ILE A 166 -7.91 3.43 1.33
N ILE A 167 -7.51 2.31 1.91
CA ILE A 167 -6.73 1.29 1.24
C ILE A 167 -7.52 -0.01 1.24
N ALA A 168 -7.51 -0.70 0.13
CA ALA A 168 -8.03 -2.05 0.03
C ALA A 168 -7.18 -2.85 -0.94
N GLY A 169 -7.16 -4.16 -0.76
CA GLY A 169 -6.50 -5.01 -1.73
C GLY A 169 -6.57 -6.47 -1.37
N THR A 170 -5.97 -7.24 -2.27
CA THR A 170 -5.86 -8.69 -2.16
C THR A 170 -4.41 -9.07 -2.40
N GLY A 171 -3.89 -10.02 -1.64
CA GLY A 171 -2.57 -10.58 -1.82
C GLY A 171 -2.58 -12.09 -1.70
N LEU A 172 -1.78 -12.76 -2.51
CA LEU A 172 -1.45 -14.15 -2.33
C LEU A 172 -0.22 -14.29 -1.46
N SER A 173 -0.26 -15.24 -0.54
CA SER A 173 0.91 -15.65 0.24
C SER A 173 1.04 -17.18 0.16
N TYR A 174 2.25 -17.71 0.26
CA TYR A 174 2.47 -19.15 0.38
C TYR A 174 2.82 -19.45 1.83
N ALA A 175 1.97 -20.23 2.51
CA ALA A 175 2.22 -20.60 3.90
C ALA A 175 3.28 -21.70 3.98
N ASP A 176 3.02 -22.86 3.36
CA ASP A 176 3.93 -23.99 3.25
C ASP A 176 3.34 -25.07 2.31
N GLU A 177 4.02 -26.22 2.16
CA GLU A 177 3.56 -27.35 1.33
C GLU A 177 2.24 -28.00 1.79
N VAL A 178 1.84 -27.80 3.05
CA VAL A 178 0.64 -28.40 3.67
C VAL A 178 -0.56 -27.47 3.55
N LEU A 179 -0.37 -26.19 3.83
CA LEU A 179 -1.38 -25.13 3.84
C LEU A 179 -1.58 -24.53 2.44
N GLY A 180 -0.57 -24.60 1.58
CA GLY A 180 -0.60 -24.10 0.22
C GLY A 180 -0.69 -22.57 0.14
N THR A 181 -1.39 -22.09 -0.88
CA THR A 181 -1.59 -20.66 -1.13
C THR A 181 -2.74 -20.11 -0.29
N MET A 182 -2.49 -18.96 0.33
CA MET A 182 -3.47 -18.18 1.07
C MET A 182 -3.89 -16.97 0.23
N ASP A 183 -5.19 -16.71 0.14
CA ASP A 183 -5.76 -15.47 -0.42
C ASP A 183 -6.09 -14.54 0.74
N GLY A 184 -5.22 -13.56 0.96
CA GLY A 184 -5.38 -12.51 1.94
C GLY A 184 -6.09 -11.31 1.32
N ARG A 185 -7.05 -10.75 2.05
CA ARG A 185 -7.73 -9.50 1.70
C ARG A 185 -7.67 -8.57 2.89
N PHE A 186 -7.34 -7.33 2.60
CA PHE A 186 -7.16 -6.31 3.62
C PHE A 186 -7.81 -5.03 3.16
N CYS A 187 -8.47 -4.35 4.09
CA CYS A 187 -8.98 -3.02 3.88
C CYS A 187 -8.91 -2.22 5.18
N ASP A 188 -8.48 -0.97 5.05
CA ASP A 188 -8.51 0.04 6.08
C ASP A 188 -9.15 1.31 5.51
N ILE A 189 -10.21 1.76 6.16
CA ILE A 189 -11.06 2.88 5.71
C ILE A 189 -11.22 3.84 6.87
N ARG A 190 -10.85 5.09 6.64
CA ARG A 190 -11.04 6.21 7.54
C ARG A 190 -12.05 7.14 6.89
N LEU A 191 -13.28 7.18 7.41
CA LEU A 191 -14.37 7.99 6.84
C LEU A 191 -14.36 9.43 7.33
N ASP A 192 -13.78 9.64 8.51
CA ASP A 192 -13.61 10.91 9.21
C ASP A 192 -12.59 10.72 10.35
N GLU A 193 -12.39 11.75 11.19
CA GLU A 193 -11.47 11.73 12.34
C GLU A 193 -11.79 10.68 13.44
N LYS A 194 -12.98 10.07 13.45
CA LYS A 194 -13.48 9.13 14.49
C LYS A 194 -13.87 7.77 13.92
N THR A 195 -14.27 7.71 12.66
CA THR A 195 -14.88 6.53 12.07
C THR A 195 -13.84 5.73 11.28
N HIS A 196 -13.57 4.52 11.78
CA HIS A 196 -12.66 3.55 11.18
C HIS A 196 -13.39 2.26 10.87
N VAL A 197 -13.28 1.80 9.63
CA VAL A 197 -13.67 0.46 9.20
C VAL A 197 -12.42 -0.30 8.80
N GLU A 198 -12.22 -1.45 9.42
CA GLU A 198 -11.14 -2.39 9.12
C GLU A 198 -11.76 -3.72 8.73
N LEU A 199 -11.29 -4.28 7.62
CA LEU A 199 -11.74 -5.58 7.11
C LEU A 199 -10.52 -6.42 6.78
N ARG A 200 -10.50 -7.63 7.34
CA ARG A 200 -9.46 -8.62 7.05
C ARG A 200 -10.13 -9.93 6.70
N MET A 201 -9.61 -10.59 5.68
CA MET A 201 -10.04 -11.92 5.29
C MET A 201 -8.81 -12.71 4.88
N VAL A 202 -8.72 -13.96 5.30
CA VAL A 202 -7.73 -14.90 4.80
C VAL A 202 -8.48 -16.18 4.43
N LYS A 203 -8.30 -16.62 3.20
CA LYS A 203 -8.81 -17.89 2.72
C LYS A 203 -7.64 -18.86 2.52
N VAL A 204 -7.73 -20.02 3.16
CA VAL A 204 -6.74 -21.10 3.06
C VAL A 204 -7.51 -22.41 2.83
N LEU A 205 -7.25 -23.08 1.71
CA LEU A 205 -8.06 -24.23 1.28
C LEU A 205 -9.56 -23.86 1.21
N ASP A 206 -10.41 -24.63 1.88
CA ASP A 206 -11.85 -24.38 2.01
C ASP A 206 -12.22 -23.57 3.27
N LEU A 207 -11.23 -23.10 4.04
CA LEU A 207 -11.43 -22.33 5.26
C LEU A 207 -11.33 -20.84 4.98
N THR A 208 -12.23 -20.08 5.59
CA THR A 208 -12.23 -18.63 5.58
C THR A 208 -12.12 -18.13 7.02
N PHE A 209 -11.16 -17.26 7.26
CA PHE A 209 -10.99 -16.53 8.50
C PHE A 209 -11.19 -15.04 8.21
N ASP A 210 -12.06 -14.38 8.96
CA ASP A 210 -12.32 -12.95 8.79
C ASP A 210 -12.32 -12.21 10.13
N SER A 211 -12.02 -10.93 10.05
CA SER A 211 -12.10 -9.99 11.16
C SER A 211 -12.58 -8.65 10.64
N CYS A 212 -13.50 -8.05 11.37
CA CYS A 212 -14.02 -6.73 11.06
C CYS A 212 -14.30 -5.97 12.36
N ASN A 213 -13.87 -4.71 12.43
CA ASN A 213 -14.06 -3.88 13.62
C ASN A 213 -15.45 -3.21 13.70
N ASP A 214 -16.24 -3.27 12.63
CA ASP A 214 -17.53 -2.59 12.50
C ASP A 214 -18.76 -3.55 12.58
N GLY A 215 -18.51 -4.84 12.79
CA GLY A 215 -19.53 -5.89 12.73
C GLY A 215 -18.98 -7.17 12.11
N LYS A 216 -19.82 -7.89 11.37
CA LYS A 216 -19.42 -9.06 10.58
C LYS A 216 -19.03 -8.64 9.16
N LEU A 217 -17.97 -9.25 8.62
CA LEU A 217 -17.68 -9.19 7.19
C LEU A 217 -18.69 -10.07 6.42
N VAL A 218 -19.44 -9.46 5.51
CA VAL A 218 -20.41 -10.14 4.63
C VAL A 218 -19.77 -10.46 3.28
N ARG A 219 -19.02 -9.50 2.73
CA ARG A 219 -18.43 -9.59 1.39
C ARG A 219 -17.15 -8.78 1.31
N PHE A 220 -16.16 -9.33 0.61
CA PHE A 220 -15.00 -8.59 0.13
C PHE A 220 -14.67 -9.15 -1.25
N ASP A 221 -15.13 -8.50 -2.31
CA ASP A 221 -14.91 -8.93 -3.69
C ASP A 221 -14.09 -7.91 -4.48
N VAL A 222 -13.26 -8.42 -5.38
CA VAL A 222 -12.47 -7.64 -6.33
C VAL A 222 -12.69 -8.18 -7.72
N GLU A 223 -13.41 -7.43 -8.54
CA GLU A 223 -13.67 -7.75 -9.94
C GLU A 223 -12.72 -6.96 -10.83
N ARG A 224 -12.02 -7.65 -11.73
CA ARG A 224 -11.00 -7.07 -12.61
C ARG A 224 -11.43 -7.19 -14.06
N SER A 225 -11.35 -6.10 -14.81
CA SER A 225 -11.81 -6.05 -16.20
C SER A 225 -11.01 -5.04 -17.03
N ASN A 226 -11.34 -4.93 -18.32
CA ASN A 226 -10.62 -4.08 -19.28
C ASN A 226 -9.12 -4.38 -19.30
N TRP A 227 -8.78 -5.65 -19.52
CA TRP A 227 -7.39 -6.12 -19.49
C TRP A 227 -6.59 -5.55 -20.65
N PHE A 228 -5.39 -5.06 -20.33
CA PHE A 228 -4.42 -4.52 -21.27
C PHE A 228 -3.13 -5.33 -21.21
N ASN A 229 -2.50 -5.51 -22.38
CA ASN A 229 -1.26 -6.27 -22.49
C ASN A 229 -0.09 -5.31 -22.71
N ILE A 230 0.85 -5.32 -21.76
CA ILE A 230 2.12 -4.62 -21.87
C ILE A 230 3.14 -5.59 -22.45
N THR A 231 3.81 -5.18 -23.53
CA THR A 231 4.95 -5.89 -24.09
C THR A 231 6.10 -4.91 -24.23
N ASP A 232 7.18 -5.17 -23.49
CA ASP A 232 8.36 -4.32 -23.45
C ASP A 232 9.64 -5.18 -23.50
N SER A 233 10.80 -4.56 -23.31
CA SER A 233 12.09 -5.25 -23.25
C SER A 233 12.23 -6.22 -22.07
N PHE A 234 11.33 -6.14 -21.09
CA PHE A 234 11.27 -7.00 -19.90
C PHE A 234 10.19 -8.09 -20.03
N GLY A 235 9.60 -8.25 -21.21
CA GLY A 235 8.70 -9.36 -21.53
C GLY A 235 7.25 -8.93 -21.66
N TYR A 236 6.35 -9.83 -21.23
CA TYR A 236 4.91 -9.67 -21.41
C TYR A 236 4.21 -9.70 -20.05
N ALA A 237 3.35 -8.72 -19.82
CA ALA A 237 2.44 -8.68 -18.69
C ALA A 237 1.04 -8.30 -19.16
N THR A 238 0.03 -8.82 -18.48
CA THR A 238 -1.35 -8.35 -18.62
C THR A 238 -1.66 -7.57 -17.35
N ILE A 239 -2.33 -6.42 -17.43
CA ILE A 239 -2.79 -5.64 -16.28
C ILE A 239 -4.26 -5.22 -16.49
N PRO A 240 -5.09 -5.12 -15.45
CA PRO A 240 -6.46 -4.66 -15.57
C PRO A 240 -6.52 -3.13 -15.55
N LEU A 241 -7.20 -2.53 -16.53
CA LEU A 241 -7.40 -1.08 -16.52
C LEU A 241 -8.64 -0.65 -15.73
N ARG A 242 -9.52 -1.58 -15.36
CA ARG A 242 -10.69 -1.32 -14.50
C ARG A 242 -10.79 -2.34 -13.38
N GLN A 243 -11.09 -1.86 -12.18
CA GLN A 243 -11.34 -2.72 -11.02
C GLN A 243 -12.47 -2.22 -10.15
N LEU A 244 -13.37 -3.13 -9.81
CA LEU A 244 -14.46 -2.89 -8.89
C LEU A 244 -14.21 -3.66 -7.60
N VAL A 245 -13.95 -2.92 -6.51
CA VAL A 245 -13.88 -3.47 -5.16
C VAL A 245 -15.25 -3.29 -4.51
N THR A 246 -15.84 -4.37 -4.00
CA THR A 246 -17.06 -4.32 -3.19
C THR A 246 -16.78 -4.89 -1.81
N LEU A 247 -16.96 -4.05 -0.80
CA LEU A 247 -16.80 -4.39 0.60
C LEU A 247 -18.15 -4.24 1.29
N GLU A 248 -18.57 -5.27 1.99
CA GLU A 248 -19.82 -5.24 2.73
C GLU A 248 -19.60 -5.81 4.11
N SER A 249 -19.96 -5.01 5.11
CA SER A 249 -20.07 -5.43 6.50
C SER A 249 -21.53 -5.32 6.98
N ASP A 250 -21.78 -5.58 8.25
CA ASP A 250 -23.09 -5.30 8.85
C ASP A 250 -23.44 -3.81 8.82
N SER A 251 -22.42 -2.94 8.91
CA SER A 251 -22.61 -1.50 9.05
C SER A 251 -22.50 -0.75 7.73
N TYR A 252 -21.67 -1.20 6.79
CA TYR A 252 -21.40 -0.45 5.57
C TYR A 252 -21.47 -1.30 4.29
N LEU A 253 -21.88 -0.66 3.20
CA LEU A 253 -21.66 -1.14 1.84
C LEU A 253 -20.79 -0.11 1.12
N ILE A 254 -19.65 -0.56 0.62
CA ILE A 254 -18.61 0.29 0.04
C ILE A 254 -18.24 -0.27 -1.31
N THR A 255 -18.31 0.57 -2.34
CA THR A 255 -17.87 0.21 -3.68
C THR A 255 -16.87 1.22 -4.20
N MET A 256 -15.77 0.72 -4.75
CA MET A 256 -14.74 1.51 -5.41
C MET A 256 -14.55 1.01 -6.84
N ASP A 257 -14.95 1.80 -7.83
CA ASP A 257 -14.78 1.50 -9.25
C ASP A 257 -13.62 2.31 -9.82
N PHE A 258 -12.44 1.70 -9.79
CA PHE A 258 -11.20 2.23 -10.32
C PHE A 258 -11.15 2.09 -11.84
N ASN A 259 -10.82 3.18 -12.52
CA ASN A 259 -10.71 3.28 -13.97
C ASN A 259 -9.41 4.01 -14.32
N SER A 260 -8.58 3.34 -15.10
CA SER A 260 -7.24 3.80 -15.48
C SER A 260 -7.06 3.71 -17.00
N VAL A 261 -5.96 4.29 -17.47
CA VAL A 261 -5.46 4.15 -18.84
C VAL A 261 -4.02 3.63 -18.79
N GLU A 262 -3.52 3.12 -19.91
CA GLU A 262 -2.15 2.58 -20.02
C GLU A 262 -1.09 3.55 -19.46
N THR A 263 -1.19 4.83 -19.80
CA THR A 263 -0.20 5.85 -19.41
C THR A 263 -0.20 6.19 -17.91
N ASN A 264 -1.14 5.66 -17.12
CA ASN A 264 -1.15 5.87 -15.68
C ASN A 264 -0.13 4.98 -14.96
N TYR A 265 0.33 3.89 -15.60
CA TYR A 265 1.14 2.88 -14.95
C TYR A 265 2.64 3.07 -15.18
N ASN A 266 3.39 2.98 -14.09
CA ASN A 266 4.82 2.71 -14.10
C ASN A 266 5.07 1.25 -13.71
N ARG A 267 6.06 0.60 -14.33
CA ARG A 267 6.47 -0.76 -14.00
C ARG A 267 7.79 -0.75 -13.25
N LEU A 268 7.75 -0.95 -11.93
CA LEU A 268 8.92 -1.19 -11.10
C LEU A 268 9.40 -2.63 -11.29
N LEU A 269 10.72 -2.85 -11.29
CA LEU A 269 11.30 -4.18 -11.47
C LEU A 269 12.24 -4.50 -10.31
N PHE A 270 12.02 -5.66 -9.71
CA PHE A 270 12.82 -6.18 -8.60
C PHE A 270 13.46 -7.51 -9.01
N PRO A 271 14.78 -7.53 -9.28
CA PRO A 271 15.46 -8.75 -9.67
C PRO A 271 15.68 -9.65 -8.45
N PHE A 272 15.20 -10.89 -8.54
CA PHE A 272 15.51 -11.97 -7.60
C PHE A 272 16.52 -12.94 -8.24
N THR A 273 17.11 -13.84 -7.44
CA THR A 273 18.11 -14.80 -7.94
C THR A 273 17.59 -15.68 -9.08
N SER A 274 16.29 -15.99 -9.10
CA SER A 274 15.69 -16.95 -10.04
C SER A 274 14.53 -16.39 -10.87
N TYR A 275 14.13 -15.13 -10.68
CA TYR A 275 13.02 -14.50 -11.41
C TYR A 275 13.14 -12.97 -11.36
N VAL A 276 12.33 -12.28 -12.15
CA VAL A 276 12.13 -10.83 -12.00
C VAL A 276 10.70 -10.60 -11.52
N PHE A 277 10.57 -9.82 -10.47
CA PHE A 277 9.27 -9.36 -9.99
C PHE A 277 8.96 -7.99 -10.60
N SER A 278 7.74 -7.82 -11.09
CA SER A 278 7.23 -6.55 -11.61
C SER A 278 6.15 -6.03 -10.69
N ASP A 279 6.30 -4.80 -10.24
CA ASP A 279 5.24 -4.07 -9.54
C ASP A 279 4.73 -2.97 -10.46
N PHE A 280 3.43 -2.94 -10.71
CA PHE A 280 2.80 -1.94 -11.57
C PHE A 280 2.11 -0.91 -10.70
N GLU A 281 2.61 0.31 -10.67
CA GLU A 281 2.02 1.42 -9.91
C GLU A 281 1.29 2.38 -10.85
N GLY A 282 -0.03 2.36 -10.77
CA GLY A 282 -0.94 3.28 -11.44
C GLY A 282 -1.19 4.50 -10.56
N LEU A 283 -0.72 5.67 -10.97
CA LEU A 283 -1.00 6.93 -10.27
C LEU A 283 -2.04 7.75 -11.05
N GLY A 284 -2.83 8.56 -10.35
CA GLY A 284 -3.85 9.42 -10.98
C GLY A 284 -5.01 8.62 -11.58
N VAL A 285 -5.35 7.48 -10.98
CA VAL A 285 -6.47 6.64 -11.38
C VAL A 285 -7.79 7.30 -10.97
N SER A 286 -8.78 7.23 -11.85
CA SER A 286 -10.12 7.73 -11.54
C SER A 286 -10.88 6.69 -10.73
N THR A 287 -11.47 7.08 -9.60
CA THR A 287 -12.22 6.15 -8.75
C THR A 287 -13.59 6.71 -8.48
N ASN A 288 -14.63 5.96 -8.84
CA ASN A 288 -15.98 6.24 -8.37
C ASN A 288 -16.18 5.52 -7.03
N LEU A 289 -16.33 6.31 -5.98
CA LEU A 289 -16.51 5.83 -4.62
C LEU A 289 -17.95 6.04 -4.16
N LEU A 290 -18.54 4.99 -3.62
CA LEU A 290 -19.84 5.02 -2.95
C LEU A 290 -19.72 4.32 -1.59
N ILE A 291 -20.20 4.98 -0.54
CA ILE A 291 -20.25 4.48 0.83
C ILE A 291 -21.66 4.68 1.36
N ILE A 292 -22.30 3.59 1.78
CA ILE A 292 -23.65 3.57 2.34
C ILE A 292 -23.57 3.03 3.77
N ASP A 293 -24.14 3.77 4.72
CA ASP A 293 -24.44 3.25 6.06
C ASP A 293 -25.72 2.41 5.98
N LYS A 294 -25.58 1.11 6.22
CA LYS A 294 -26.67 0.12 6.11
C LYS A 294 -27.67 0.21 7.26
N LYS A 295 -27.29 0.79 8.40
CA LYS A 295 -28.20 0.93 9.55
C LYS A 295 -29.20 2.05 9.34
N THR A 296 -28.77 3.11 8.67
CA THR A 296 -29.57 4.31 8.40
C THR A 296 -30.09 4.38 6.97
N ASP A 297 -29.58 3.54 6.06
CA ASP A 297 -29.83 3.57 4.62
C ASP A 297 -29.46 4.93 4.00
N THR A 298 -28.37 5.53 4.49
CA THR A 298 -27.89 6.85 4.03
C THR A 298 -26.59 6.74 3.27
N ILE A 299 -26.50 7.48 2.17
CA ILE A 299 -25.23 7.67 1.44
C ILE A 299 -24.33 8.57 2.28
N VAL A 300 -23.21 8.01 2.75
CA VAL A 300 -22.17 8.73 3.49
C VAL A 300 -21.26 9.47 2.50
N ARG A 301 -20.88 8.80 1.40
CA ARG A 301 -20.07 9.38 0.31
C ARG A 301 -20.53 8.87 -1.03
N ASN A 302 -20.55 9.74 -2.04
CA ASN A 302 -20.74 9.40 -3.45
C ASN A 302 -19.97 10.41 -4.30
N VAL A 303 -18.74 10.07 -4.67
CA VAL A 303 -17.78 10.99 -5.28
C VAL A 303 -16.92 10.30 -6.32
N THR A 304 -16.49 11.06 -7.31
CA THR A 304 -15.44 10.64 -8.25
C THR A 304 -14.16 11.37 -7.91
N VAL A 305 -13.08 10.63 -7.68
CA VAL A 305 -11.74 11.17 -7.40
C VAL A 305 -10.78 10.83 -8.53
N ASN A 306 -9.83 11.72 -8.82
CA ASN A 306 -8.80 11.49 -9.85
C ASN A 306 -7.38 11.42 -9.25
N SER A 307 -7.32 11.08 -7.97
CA SER A 307 -6.09 10.96 -7.17
C SER A 307 -5.97 9.59 -6.53
N GLY A 308 -6.64 8.58 -7.10
CA GLY A 308 -6.50 7.19 -6.64
C GLY A 308 -5.21 6.57 -7.15
N GLY A 309 -4.75 5.54 -6.46
CA GLY A 309 -3.64 4.71 -6.88
C GLY A 309 -4.00 3.23 -6.94
N LEU A 310 -3.25 2.51 -7.76
CA LEU A 310 -3.57 1.16 -8.18
C LEU A 310 -2.30 0.35 -8.42
N GLU A 311 -2.07 -0.70 -7.64
CA GLU A 311 -0.81 -1.43 -7.64
C GLU A 311 -1.00 -2.91 -7.95
N TYR A 312 -0.07 -3.53 -8.69
CA TYR A 312 -0.08 -4.98 -8.96
C TYR A 312 1.29 -5.62 -8.97
N GLY A 313 1.43 -6.66 -8.16
CA GLY A 313 2.61 -7.52 -8.14
C GLY A 313 2.51 -8.71 -9.08
N TYR A 314 3.50 -8.89 -9.95
CA TYR A 314 3.57 -10.02 -10.89
C TYR A 314 4.97 -10.63 -10.95
N ARG A 315 5.06 -11.94 -10.74
CA ARG A 315 6.30 -12.73 -10.88
C ARG A 315 6.30 -13.42 -12.25
N PHE A 316 7.39 -13.28 -13.02
CA PHE A 316 7.57 -13.97 -14.31
C PHE A 316 8.92 -14.66 -14.45
#